data_AF-A0A2P7RC83-F1
#
_entry.id   AF-A0A2P7RC83-F1
#
_cell.length_a   1.000
_cell.length_b   1.000
_cell.length_c   1.000
_cell.angle_alpha   90.00
_cell.angle_beta   90.00
_cell.angle_gamma   90.00
#
_symmetry.space_group_name_H-M   'P 1'
#
loop_
_entity.id
_entity.type
_entity.pdbx_description
1 polymer ?
#
loop_
_entity_poly.entity_id
_entity_poly.type
_entity_poly.pdbx_seq_one_letter_code
_entity_poly.pdbx_strand_id
1 'polypeptide(L)'
;MIRLITGFPGASKSLNTVKEVVEDLDYSGRPVYYYNVKALMLDIDFAASFSGWFYGSWLPTAGDADLERVIPIVRVVHKQSRVVTEDDLPFLVCYWRQGEVYQTWVDWVLKLYPEQKTAELRRFLDACEHFGFKANKDRLKRFHLHWHKMKNPHDWHKLPYGSVIIIDEAQEFFPPRSVGSKVPEHISKMNVHRHSGFDLHLITQQPKLVDSQIRSVTGRHIHFHNPDNGEKVVRYQSAKLMDVENESSLKDCLNLTYHPRDKKFYGSYYSAEIHTHKRIVPDFYKKIIPSILMLLIGLGGAGYVFWNMGFKEVFANETTIEVNENDHANTQAPAGSPADSVPVGNRCIFVGERRICR
;
A
#
# COMPACT_ATOMS: atom_id res chain seq x y z
N MET A 1 -17.53 -16.90 -5.82
CA MET A 1 -17.92 -16.66 -4.42
C MET A 1 -17.99 -15.16 -4.14
N ILE A 2 -18.92 -14.70 -3.30
CA ILE A 2 -18.94 -13.31 -2.81
C ILE A 2 -18.08 -13.18 -1.55
N ARG A 3 -17.09 -12.29 -1.61
CA ARG A 3 -16.25 -11.81 -0.52
C ARG A 3 -16.66 -10.38 -0.19
N LEU A 4 -17.07 -10.13 1.04
CA LEU A 4 -17.29 -8.78 1.56
C LEU A 4 -16.04 -8.37 2.33
N ILE A 5 -15.45 -7.22 1.97
CA ILE A 5 -14.23 -6.68 2.58
C ILE A 5 -14.59 -5.38 3.29
N THR A 6 -14.37 -5.31 4.61
CA THR A 6 -14.74 -4.17 5.44
C THR A 6 -13.58 -3.62 6.25
N GLY A 7 -13.74 -2.43 6.82
CA GLY A 7 -12.71 -1.74 7.60
C GLY A 7 -12.81 -0.22 7.44
N PHE A 8 -12.32 0.51 8.44
CA PHE A 8 -12.32 1.97 8.41
C PHE A 8 -11.37 2.54 7.33
N PRO A 9 -11.50 3.83 6.97
CA PRO A 9 -10.50 4.52 6.14
C PRO A 9 -9.08 4.32 6.69
N GLY A 10 -8.07 4.20 5.81
CA GLY A 10 -6.69 3.88 6.22
C GLY A 10 -6.39 2.43 6.62
N ALA A 11 -7.35 1.51 6.53
CA ALA A 11 -7.13 0.07 6.74
C ALA A 11 -6.60 -0.70 5.51
N SER A 12 -6.24 0.03 4.43
CA SER A 12 -5.64 -0.52 3.19
C SER A 12 -6.42 -1.68 2.55
N LYS A 13 -7.76 -1.66 2.68
CA LYS A 13 -8.66 -2.71 2.19
C LYS A 13 -8.48 -3.01 0.70
N SER A 14 -8.48 -1.96 -0.12
CA SER A 14 -8.36 -2.07 -1.58
C SER A 14 -6.99 -2.59 -1.98
N LEU A 15 -5.92 -2.14 -1.31
CA LEU A 15 -4.56 -2.66 -1.51
C LEU A 15 -4.47 -4.17 -1.23
N ASN A 16 -5.01 -4.60 -0.08
CA ASN A 16 -5.00 -6.00 0.30
C ASN A 16 -5.88 -6.86 -0.61
N THR A 17 -6.97 -6.30 -1.13
CA THR A 17 -7.83 -7.00 -2.10
C THR A 17 -7.11 -7.17 -3.44
N VAL A 18 -6.42 -6.14 -3.93
CA VAL A 18 -5.58 -6.25 -5.13
C VAL A 18 -4.50 -7.29 -4.94
N LYS A 19 -3.83 -7.30 -3.78
CA LYS A 19 -2.85 -8.32 -3.41
C LYS A 19 -3.42 -9.74 -3.44
N GLU A 20 -4.55 -9.96 -2.76
CA GLU A 20 -5.21 -11.27 -2.73
C GLU A 20 -5.52 -11.76 -4.15
N VAL A 21 -6.07 -10.91 -5.02
CA VAL A 21 -6.40 -11.30 -6.41
C VAL A 21 -5.15 -11.59 -7.25
N VAL A 22 -4.10 -10.79 -7.09
CA VAL A 22 -2.84 -10.97 -7.83
C VAL A 22 -2.12 -12.25 -7.42
N GLU A 23 -2.06 -12.55 -6.13
CA GLU A 23 -1.31 -13.69 -5.60
C GLU A 23 -2.06 -15.02 -5.68
N ASP A 24 -3.40 -15.01 -5.58
CA ASP A 24 -4.22 -16.22 -5.55
C ASP A 24 -4.18 -16.97 -6.90
N LEU A 25 -3.56 -18.15 -6.91
CA LEU A 25 -3.37 -18.97 -8.10
C LEU A 25 -4.69 -19.46 -8.71
N ASP A 26 -5.78 -19.54 -7.94
CA ASP A 26 -7.11 -19.94 -8.43
C ASP A 26 -7.70 -18.92 -9.41
N TYR A 27 -7.14 -17.70 -9.46
CA TYR A 27 -7.51 -16.68 -10.43
C TYR A 27 -6.65 -16.66 -11.70
N SER A 28 -5.70 -17.58 -11.83
CA SER A 28 -4.86 -17.65 -13.03
C SER A 28 -5.71 -17.89 -14.29
N GLY A 29 -5.49 -17.07 -15.32
CA GLY A 29 -6.23 -17.16 -16.59
C GLY A 29 -7.68 -16.64 -16.58
N ARG A 30 -8.21 -16.25 -15.41
CA ARG A 30 -9.57 -15.72 -15.28
C ARG A 30 -9.60 -14.22 -15.58
N PRO A 31 -10.61 -13.71 -16.31
CA PRO A 31 -10.69 -12.28 -16.59
C PRO A 31 -11.01 -11.51 -15.31
N VAL A 32 -10.22 -10.47 -15.03
CA VAL A 32 -10.36 -9.66 -13.82
C VAL A 32 -10.96 -8.30 -14.19
N TYR A 33 -12.03 -7.93 -13.51
CA TYR A 33 -12.75 -6.68 -13.70
C TYR A 33 -12.72 -5.85 -12.43
N TYR A 34 -12.67 -4.53 -12.57
CA TYR A 34 -12.70 -3.63 -11.42
C TYR A 34 -13.55 -2.39 -11.65
N TYR A 35 -14.06 -1.83 -10.55
CA TYR A 35 -14.77 -0.56 -10.53
C TYR A 35 -14.38 0.29 -9.31
N ASN A 36 -14.41 1.60 -9.49
CA ASN A 36 -14.08 2.63 -8.48
C ASN A 36 -12.66 2.63 -7.90
N VAL A 37 -11.73 1.85 -8.45
CA VAL A 37 -10.28 1.95 -8.13
C VAL A 37 -9.63 2.95 -9.08
N LYS A 38 -9.09 4.06 -8.57
CA LYS A 38 -8.51 5.13 -9.42
C LYS A 38 -7.08 4.79 -9.83
N ALA A 39 -6.76 5.06 -11.10
CA ALA A 39 -5.41 4.93 -11.67
C ALA A 39 -4.72 3.58 -11.40
N LEU A 40 -5.40 2.46 -11.67
CA LEU A 40 -4.86 1.12 -11.46
C LEU A 40 -3.83 0.73 -12.54
N MET A 41 -2.62 0.37 -12.13
CA MET A 41 -1.49 0.01 -13.01
C MET A 41 -1.63 -1.38 -13.66
N LEU A 42 -2.52 -2.22 -13.16
CA LEU A 42 -2.82 -3.53 -13.74
C LEU A 42 -3.80 -3.46 -14.93
N ASP A 43 -4.48 -2.32 -15.10
CA ASP A 43 -5.22 -2.03 -16.33
C ASP A 43 -4.24 -1.59 -17.41
N ILE A 44 -4.06 -2.43 -18.43
CA ILE A 44 -3.10 -2.17 -19.51
C ILE A 44 -3.48 -0.96 -20.35
N ASP A 45 -4.77 -0.66 -20.52
CA ASP A 45 -5.21 0.50 -21.30
C ASP A 45 -4.96 1.80 -20.52
N PHE A 46 -5.12 1.77 -19.18
CA PHE A 46 -4.73 2.89 -18.32
C PHE A 46 -3.21 3.04 -18.21
N ALA A 47 -2.48 1.98 -17.89
CA ALA A 47 -1.03 1.99 -17.71
C ALA A 47 -0.29 2.41 -18.99
N ALA A 48 -0.85 2.11 -20.16
CA ALA A 48 -0.36 2.53 -21.46
C ALA A 48 -0.70 3.98 -21.85
N SER A 49 -1.44 4.72 -21.02
CA SER A 49 -1.72 6.14 -21.26
C SER A 49 -0.64 7.03 -20.64
N PHE A 50 -0.62 8.31 -21.01
CA PHE A 50 0.21 9.31 -20.33
C PHE A 50 -0.03 9.33 -18.82
N SER A 51 -1.30 9.24 -18.37
CA SER A 51 -1.64 9.18 -16.95
C SER A 51 -1.01 7.94 -16.28
N GLY A 52 -1.09 6.79 -16.94
CA GLY A 52 -0.51 5.55 -16.46
C GLY A 52 1.00 5.64 -16.29
N TRP A 53 1.70 6.09 -17.33
CA TRP A 53 3.14 6.35 -17.29
C TRP A 53 3.51 7.37 -16.20
N PHE A 54 2.75 8.45 -16.08
CA PHE A 54 2.98 9.51 -15.11
C PHE A 54 2.94 8.96 -13.67
N TYR A 55 1.85 8.29 -13.28
CA TYR A 55 1.71 7.76 -11.92
C TYR A 55 2.55 6.51 -11.67
N GLY A 56 2.72 5.66 -12.68
CA GLY A 56 3.33 4.34 -12.56
C GLY A 56 4.84 4.32 -12.71
N SER A 57 5.40 5.25 -13.49
CA SER A 57 6.84 5.28 -13.83
C SER A 57 7.48 6.61 -13.48
N TRP A 58 6.96 7.74 -13.97
CA TRP A 58 7.65 9.03 -13.83
C TRP A 58 7.60 9.61 -12.41
N LEU A 59 6.40 9.71 -11.82
CA LEU A 59 6.18 10.35 -10.51
C LEU A 59 6.95 9.65 -9.37
N PRO A 60 7.05 8.31 -9.30
CA PRO A 60 7.86 7.64 -8.29
C PRO A 60 9.37 7.85 -8.43
N THR A 61 9.85 8.22 -9.62
CA THR A 61 11.27 8.43 -9.93
C THR A 61 11.67 9.90 -10.02
N ALA A 62 10.71 10.82 -9.99
CA ALA A 62 10.95 12.24 -10.16
C ALA A 62 11.78 12.81 -9.00
N GLY A 63 12.76 13.65 -9.35
CA GLY A 63 13.57 14.36 -8.36
C GLY A 63 12.82 15.51 -7.70
N ASP A 64 13.34 15.99 -6.57
CA ASP A 64 12.70 17.04 -5.76
C ASP A 64 12.34 18.30 -6.56
N ALA A 65 13.25 18.76 -7.42
CA ALA A 65 13.05 19.97 -8.23
C ALA A 65 11.88 19.82 -9.22
N ASP A 66 11.65 18.62 -9.74
CA ASP A 66 10.56 18.34 -10.68
C ASP A 66 9.24 18.16 -9.92
N LEU A 67 9.29 17.50 -8.77
CA LEU A 67 8.15 17.35 -7.87
C LEU A 67 7.62 18.71 -7.40
N GLU A 68 8.49 19.67 -7.05
CA GLU A 68 8.09 21.02 -6.66
C GLU A 68 7.28 21.74 -7.74
N ARG A 69 7.59 21.49 -9.02
CA ARG A 69 6.87 22.08 -10.17
C ARG A 69 5.56 21.36 -10.47
N VAL A 70 5.55 20.04 -10.40
CA VAL A 70 4.43 19.20 -10.87
C VAL A 70 3.34 19.05 -9.80
N ILE A 71 3.71 18.91 -8.53
CA ILE A 71 2.76 18.65 -7.45
C ILE A 71 1.63 19.68 -7.32
N PRO A 72 1.89 21.01 -7.43
CA PRO A 72 0.82 21.99 -7.38
C PRO A 72 -0.26 21.73 -8.44
N ILE A 73 0.13 21.35 -9.64
CA ILE A 73 -0.77 21.02 -10.75
C ILE A 73 -1.55 19.74 -10.42
N VAL A 74 -0.85 18.69 -10.00
CA VAL A 74 -1.45 17.41 -9.57
C VAL A 74 -2.51 17.62 -8.49
N ARG A 75 -2.25 18.49 -7.50
CA ARG A 75 -3.21 18.81 -6.43
C ARG A 75 -4.47 19.48 -6.96
N VAL A 76 -4.35 20.39 -7.94
CA VAL A 76 -5.52 21.05 -8.56
C VAL A 76 -6.35 20.04 -9.33
N VAL A 77 -5.71 19.15 -10.08
CA VAL A 77 -6.34 18.06 -10.82
C VAL A 77 -7.11 17.14 -9.86
N HIS A 78 -6.47 16.71 -8.77
CA HIS A 78 -7.06 15.79 -7.80
C HIS A 78 -8.20 16.40 -6.98
N LYS A 79 -8.19 17.71 -6.72
CA LYS A 79 -9.34 18.41 -6.12
C LYS A 79 -10.62 18.26 -6.96
N GLN A 80 -10.47 18.04 -8.27
CA GLN A 80 -11.58 17.82 -9.19
C GLN A 80 -11.87 16.32 -9.42
N SER A 81 -11.31 15.43 -8.59
CA SER A 81 -11.48 13.97 -8.69
C SER A 81 -11.06 13.33 -10.03
N ARG A 82 -10.26 14.03 -10.85
CA ARG A 82 -9.68 13.53 -12.10
C ARG A 82 -8.23 13.05 -11.92
N VAL A 83 -7.72 12.37 -12.94
CA VAL A 83 -6.30 12.01 -13.06
C VAL A 83 -5.59 13.01 -13.97
N VAL A 84 -4.28 13.15 -13.81
CA VAL A 84 -3.44 14.02 -14.65
C VAL A 84 -3.44 13.51 -16.08
N THR A 85 -3.58 14.43 -17.04
CA THR A 85 -3.59 14.16 -18.48
C THR A 85 -2.45 14.90 -19.20
N GLU A 86 -2.29 14.65 -20.50
CA GLU A 86 -1.28 15.33 -21.34
C GLU A 86 -1.46 16.86 -21.34
N ASP A 87 -2.71 17.33 -21.26
CA ASP A 87 -3.05 18.76 -21.24
C ASP A 87 -2.62 19.45 -19.94
N ASP A 88 -2.60 18.71 -18.82
CA ASP A 88 -2.20 19.24 -17.52
C ASP A 88 -0.66 19.40 -17.42
N LEU A 89 0.10 18.50 -18.08
CA LEU A 89 1.57 18.44 -18.02
C LEU A 89 2.19 18.30 -19.42
N PRO A 90 1.97 19.26 -20.34
CA PRO A 90 2.41 19.14 -21.73
C PRO A 90 3.93 19.03 -21.88
N PHE A 91 4.69 19.60 -20.94
CA PHE A 91 6.16 19.54 -20.92
C PHE A 91 6.72 18.15 -20.60
N LEU A 92 5.90 17.21 -20.11
CA LEU A 92 6.31 15.82 -19.88
C LEU A 92 5.96 14.88 -21.05
N VAL A 93 5.14 15.34 -22.00
CA VAL A 93 4.64 14.51 -23.11
C VAL A 93 5.77 14.01 -24.01
N CYS A 94 6.80 14.84 -24.23
CA CYS A 94 7.97 14.44 -25.02
C CYS A 94 8.73 13.28 -24.37
N TYR A 95 8.88 13.25 -23.05
CA TYR A 95 9.51 12.15 -22.32
C TYR A 95 8.69 10.87 -22.41
N TRP A 96 7.36 10.98 -22.26
CA TRP A 96 6.47 9.83 -22.39
C TRP A 96 6.57 9.18 -23.77
N ARG A 97 6.61 9.98 -24.84
CA ARG A 97 6.66 9.50 -26.23
C ARG A 97 7.99 8.84 -26.63
N GLN A 98 9.05 8.98 -25.83
CA GLN A 98 10.34 8.32 -26.09
C GLN A 98 10.34 6.84 -25.68
N GLY A 99 9.49 6.45 -24.73
CA GLY A 99 9.43 5.09 -24.19
C GLY A 99 8.43 4.19 -24.93
N GLU A 100 8.56 2.88 -24.68
CA GLU A 100 7.54 1.92 -25.10
C GLU A 100 6.27 2.13 -24.28
N VAL A 101 5.15 2.33 -24.97
CA VAL A 101 3.86 2.71 -24.37
C VAL A 101 3.39 1.68 -23.32
N TYR A 102 3.72 0.40 -23.50
CA TYR A 102 3.30 -0.69 -22.61
C TYR A 102 4.28 -0.98 -21.45
N GLN A 103 5.45 -0.32 -21.41
CA GLN A 103 6.52 -0.68 -20.48
C GLN A 103 6.08 -0.55 -19.02
N THR A 104 5.39 0.54 -18.69
CA THR A 104 4.84 0.77 -17.35
C THR A 104 4.00 -0.42 -16.88
N TRP A 105 3.11 -0.94 -17.75
CA TRP A 105 2.29 -2.09 -17.39
C TRP A 105 3.13 -3.35 -17.15
N VAL A 106 4.10 -3.63 -18.03
CA VAL A 106 4.99 -4.79 -17.89
C VAL A 106 5.77 -4.73 -16.58
N ASP A 107 6.36 -3.57 -16.27
CA ASP A 107 7.11 -3.37 -15.02
C ASP A 107 6.24 -3.65 -13.79
N TRP A 108 5.00 -3.15 -13.78
CA TRP A 108 4.07 -3.39 -12.68
C TRP A 108 3.60 -4.84 -12.60
N VAL A 109 3.35 -5.52 -13.72
CA VAL A 109 2.96 -6.93 -13.72
C VAL A 109 4.11 -7.80 -13.21
N LEU A 110 5.32 -7.64 -13.75
CA LEU A 110 6.49 -8.40 -13.34
C LEU A 110 6.91 -8.11 -11.90
N LYS A 111 6.67 -6.88 -11.44
CA LYS A 111 6.76 -6.52 -10.04
C LYS A 111 5.72 -7.31 -9.26
N LEU A 112 4.42 -7.08 -9.44
CA LEU A 112 3.35 -7.50 -8.52
C LEU A 112 3.03 -9.00 -8.56
N TYR A 113 2.90 -9.59 -9.76
CA TYR A 113 2.46 -10.97 -9.89
C TYR A 113 3.53 -11.98 -9.45
N PRO A 114 3.13 -13.15 -8.95
CA PRO A 114 4.06 -14.23 -8.65
C PRO A 114 4.68 -14.79 -9.94
N GLU A 115 5.85 -15.41 -9.83
CA GLU A 115 6.61 -15.91 -10.98
C GLU A 115 5.82 -16.97 -11.77
N GLN A 116 5.07 -17.82 -11.08
CA GLN A 116 4.24 -18.86 -11.69
C GLN A 116 3.19 -18.29 -12.66
N LYS A 117 2.63 -17.12 -12.36
CA LYS A 117 1.67 -16.44 -13.26
C LYS A 117 2.36 -15.64 -14.37
N THR A 118 3.61 -15.25 -14.18
CA THR A 118 4.35 -14.40 -15.14
C THR A 118 5.33 -15.17 -16.03
N ALA A 119 5.52 -16.48 -15.81
CA ALA A 119 6.49 -17.29 -16.52
C ALA A 119 6.36 -17.19 -18.05
N GLU A 120 5.15 -17.34 -18.58
CA GLU A 120 4.90 -17.23 -20.03
C GLU A 120 5.14 -15.82 -20.57
N LEU A 121 4.79 -14.78 -19.79
CA LEU A 121 5.08 -13.39 -20.16
C LEU A 121 6.60 -13.15 -20.18
N ARG A 122 7.34 -13.65 -19.19
CA ARG A 122 8.80 -13.50 -19.11
C ARG A 122 9.49 -14.16 -20.31
N ARG A 123 9.09 -15.39 -20.65
CA ARG A 123 9.58 -16.10 -21.84
C ARG A 123 9.30 -15.34 -23.13
N PHE A 124 8.12 -14.75 -23.23
CA PHE A 124 7.76 -13.92 -24.39
C PHE A 124 8.61 -12.65 -24.49
N LEU A 125 8.85 -11.97 -23.37
CA LEU A 125 9.68 -10.75 -23.35
C LEU A 125 11.15 -11.06 -23.68
N ASP A 126 11.69 -12.16 -23.16
CA ASP A 126 13.04 -12.64 -23.48
C ASP A 126 13.18 -12.96 -24.99
N ALA A 127 12.18 -13.62 -25.58
CA ALA A 127 12.16 -13.85 -27.03
C ALA A 127 12.06 -12.52 -27.82
N CYS A 128 11.26 -11.56 -27.35
CA CYS A 128 11.16 -10.24 -27.97
C CYS A 128 12.51 -9.53 -27.98
N GLU A 129 13.25 -9.58 -26.88
CA GLU A 129 14.59 -9.01 -26.77
C GLU A 129 15.58 -9.73 -27.71
N HIS A 130 15.61 -11.06 -27.67
CA HIS A 130 16.50 -11.87 -28.51
C HIS A 130 16.31 -11.63 -30.02
N PHE A 131 15.05 -11.53 -30.47
CA PHE A 131 14.72 -11.32 -31.89
C PHE A 131 14.59 -9.83 -32.28
N GLY A 132 14.84 -8.90 -31.36
CA GLY A 132 14.72 -7.45 -31.62
C GLY A 132 13.29 -6.99 -31.95
N PHE A 133 12.27 -7.70 -31.46
CA PHE A 133 10.87 -7.37 -31.68
C PHE A 133 10.31 -6.53 -30.53
N LYS A 134 9.64 -5.43 -30.85
CA LYS A 134 8.89 -4.64 -29.86
C LYS A 134 7.50 -5.24 -29.68
N ALA A 135 7.14 -5.56 -28.43
CA ALA A 135 5.81 -6.07 -28.14
C ALA A 135 4.74 -5.02 -28.49
N ASN A 136 3.49 -5.47 -28.60
CA ASN A 136 2.36 -4.55 -28.70
C ASN A 136 1.33 -4.91 -27.64
N LYS A 137 0.45 -3.94 -27.35
CA LYS A 137 -0.58 -4.08 -26.31
C LYS A 137 -1.45 -5.33 -26.52
N ASP A 138 -1.87 -5.61 -27.76
CA ASP A 138 -2.79 -6.72 -28.05
C ASP A 138 -2.15 -8.09 -27.88
N ARG A 139 -0.83 -8.22 -28.14
CA ARG A 139 -0.08 -9.46 -27.84
C ARG A 139 0.04 -9.66 -26.34
N LEU A 140 0.31 -8.60 -25.57
CA LEU A 140 0.42 -8.66 -24.11
C LEU A 140 -0.92 -9.06 -23.45
N LYS A 141 -2.06 -8.66 -24.03
CA LYS A 141 -3.39 -9.05 -23.52
C LYS A 141 -3.61 -10.57 -23.50
N ARG A 142 -2.91 -11.34 -24.33
CA ARG A 142 -3.02 -12.82 -24.42
C ARG A 142 -2.58 -13.56 -23.16
N PHE A 143 -1.78 -12.93 -22.31
CA PHE A 143 -1.34 -13.56 -21.04
C PHE A 143 -2.41 -13.49 -19.94
N HIS A 144 -3.53 -12.80 -20.17
CA HIS A 144 -4.63 -12.68 -19.20
C HIS A 144 -4.19 -12.14 -17.81
N LEU A 145 -3.16 -11.29 -17.78
CA LEU A 145 -2.65 -10.63 -16.57
C LEU A 145 -3.19 -9.20 -16.39
N HIS A 146 -3.91 -8.67 -17.39
CA HIS A 146 -4.43 -7.32 -17.36
C HIS A 146 -5.83 -7.29 -16.74
N TRP A 147 -6.15 -6.18 -16.10
CA TRP A 147 -7.46 -5.94 -15.48
C TRP A 147 -8.30 -5.05 -16.38
N HIS A 148 -9.61 -5.21 -16.29
CA HIS A 148 -10.57 -4.48 -17.11
C HIS A 148 -11.41 -3.53 -16.26
N LYS A 149 -11.34 -2.23 -16.57
CA LYS A 149 -12.25 -1.27 -15.93
C LYS A 149 -13.69 -1.46 -16.43
N MET A 150 -14.62 -1.62 -15.50
CA MET A 150 -16.04 -1.65 -15.81
C MET A 150 -16.58 -0.23 -16.07
N LYS A 151 -17.56 -0.11 -16.96
CA LYS A 151 -18.27 1.17 -17.19
C LYS A 151 -19.33 1.42 -16.13
N ASN A 152 -20.05 0.37 -15.72
CA ASN A 152 -21.11 0.43 -14.72
C ASN A 152 -21.01 -0.80 -13.81
N PRO A 153 -20.96 -0.65 -12.47
CA PRO A 153 -20.87 -1.76 -11.53
C PRO A 153 -22.14 -2.63 -11.51
N HIS A 154 -23.29 -2.10 -11.92
CA HIS A 154 -24.54 -2.87 -11.99
C HIS A 154 -24.53 -3.94 -13.10
N ASP A 155 -23.64 -3.82 -14.08
CA ASP A 155 -23.51 -4.78 -15.19
C ASP A 155 -22.60 -5.98 -14.85
N TRP A 156 -22.19 -6.14 -13.60
CA TRP A 156 -21.30 -7.23 -13.16
C TRP A 156 -21.78 -8.62 -13.59
N HIS A 157 -23.10 -8.84 -13.62
CA HIS A 157 -23.72 -10.13 -13.96
C HIS A 157 -23.73 -10.42 -15.46
N LYS A 158 -23.33 -9.47 -16.30
CA LYS A 158 -23.23 -9.58 -17.76
C LYS A 158 -21.79 -9.88 -18.23
N LEU A 159 -20.84 -9.92 -17.30
CA LEU A 159 -19.44 -10.19 -17.60
C LEU A 159 -19.22 -11.65 -18.01
N PRO A 160 -18.10 -11.97 -18.69
CA PRO A 160 -17.78 -13.34 -19.08
C PRO A 160 -17.78 -14.30 -17.90
N TYR A 161 -18.25 -15.53 -18.13
CA TYR A 161 -18.22 -16.60 -17.13
C TYR A 161 -16.83 -16.77 -16.50
N GLY A 162 -16.79 -17.04 -15.21
CA GLY A 162 -15.54 -17.17 -14.47
C GLY A 162 -14.87 -15.84 -14.11
N SER A 163 -15.49 -14.68 -14.37
CA SER A 163 -14.88 -13.38 -14.03
C SER A 163 -14.62 -13.21 -12.53
N VAL A 164 -13.49 -12.59 -12.21
CA VAL A 164 -13.17 -12.05 -10.88
C VAL A 164 -13.47 -10.56 -10.90
N ILE A 165 -14.24 -10.06 -9.95
CA ILE A 165 -14.84 -8.73 -9.99
C ILE A 165 -14.54 -8.00 -8.69
N ILE A 166 -13.90 -6.83 -8.77
CA ILE A 166 -13.55 -6.01 -7.61
C ILE A 166 -14.36 -4.70 -7.70
N ILE A 167 -15.13 -4.37 -6.67
CA ILE A 167 -15.89 -3.11 -6.61
C ILE A 167 -15.52 -2.41 -5.32
N ASP A 168 -14.83 -1.27 -5.45
CA ASP A 168 -14.51 -0.41 -4.31
C ASP A 168 -15.65 0.55 -3.97
N GLU A 169 -15.78 0.90 -2.70
CA GLU A 169 -16.91 1.65 -2.12
C GLU A 169 -18.27 1.09 -2.56
N ALA A 170 -18.45 -0.22 -2.41
CA ALA A 170 -19.62 -0.97 -2.85
C ALA A 170 -20.96 -0.40 -2.36
N GLN A 171 -20.98 0.33 -1.23
CA GLN A 171 -22.18 1.01 -0.74
C GLN A 171 -22.71 2.11 -1.67
N GLU A 172 -21.86 2.71 -2.51
CA GLU A 172 -22.30 3.72 -3.49
C GLU A 172 -23.17 3.09 -4.59
N PHE A 173 -23.00 1.78 -4.83
CA PHE A 173 -23.64 1.07 -5.94
C PHE A 173 -24.69 0.06 -5.49
N PHE A 174 -24.53 -0.49 -4.28
CA PHE A 174 -25.43 -1.46 -3.69
C PHE A 174 -25.90 -1.04 -2.29
N PRO A 175 -26.51 0.16 -2.14
CA PRO A 175 -26.94 0.66 -0.84
C PRO A 175 -28.09 -0.18 -0.25
N PRO A 176 -28.36 -0.06 1.06
CA PRO A 176 -29.51 -0.71 1.68
C PRO A 176 -30.81 -0.18 1.08
N ARG A 177 -31.75 -1.10 0.83
CA ARG A 177 -33.07 -0.74 0.31
C ARG A 177 -34.12 -0.69 1.42
N SER A 178 -35.20 0.05 1.17
CA SER A 178 -36.39 0.03 2.03
C SER A 178 -37.06 -1.34 2.02
N VAL A 179 -37.66 -1.70 3.16
CA VAL A 179 -38.39 -2.96 3.33
C VAL A 179 -39.55 -3.01 2.31
N GLY A 180 -39.67 -4.13 1.59
CA GLY A 180 -40.71 -4.33 0.57
C GLY A 180 -40.42 -3.74 -0.81
N SER A 181 -39.30 -3.03 -0.98
CA SER A 181 -38.89 -2.53 -2.32
C SER A 181 -38.59 -3.66 -3.30
N LYS A 182 -38.92 -3.44 -4.59
CA LYS A 182 -38.59 -4.37 -5.67
C LYS A 182 -37.09 -4.61 -5.71
N VAL A 183 -36.69 -5.89 -5.77
CA VAL A 183 -35.28 -6.29 -5.88
C VAL A 183 -34.77 -5.97 -7.29
N PRO A 184 -33.73 -5.14 -7.45
CA PRO A 184 -33.11 -4.91 -8.76
C PRO A 184 -32.48 -6.20 -9.32
N GLU A 185 -32.40 -6.31 -10.65
CA GLU A 185 -31.84 -7.51 -11.30
C GLU A 185 -30.41 -7.80 -10.84
N HIS A 186 -29.54 -6.78 -10.80
CA HIS A 186 -28.15 -6.92 -10.40
C HIS A 186 -27.99 -7.38 -8.94
N ILE A 187 -28.99 -7.18 -8.07
CA ILE A 187 -29.01 -7.74 -6.70
C ILE A 187 -29.55 -9.17 -6.73
N SER A 188 -30.63 -9.41 -7.48
CA SER A 188 -31.24 -10.73 -7.62
C SER A 188 -30.23 -11.78 -8.13
N LYS A 189 -29.40 -11.40 -9.12
CA LYS A 189 -28.35 -12.25 -9.70
C LYS A 189 -27.26 -12.66 -8.70
N MET A 190 -27.10 -11.95 -7.58
CA MET A 190 -26.14 -12.32 -6.53
C MET A 190 -26.42 -13.70 -5.95
N ASN A 191 -27.67 -14.16 -5.94
CA ASN A 191 -28.04 -15.49 -5.42
C ASN A 191 -27.48 -16.62 -6.30
N VAL A 192 -27.28 -16.37 -7.59
CA VAL A 192 -26.85 -17.36 -8.59
C VAL A 192 -25.45 -17.09 -9.14
N HIS A 193 -24.67 -16.21 -8.50
CA HIS A 193 -23.33 -15.83 -8.95
C HIS A 193 -22.39 -17.04 -9.18
N ARG A 194 -22.55 -18.10 -8.39
CA ARG A 194 -21.74 -19.33 -8.47
C ARG A 194 -22.00 -20.14 -9.74
N HIS A 195 -23.22 -20.10 -10.29
CA HIS A 195 -23.54 -20.81 -11.55
C HIS A 195 -22.74 -20.21 -12.72
N SER A 196 -22.41 -18.93 -12.64
CA SER A 196 -21.59 -18.25 -13.65
C SER A 196 -20.09 -18.27 -13.31
N GLY A 197 -19.69 -18.92 -12.22
CA GLY A 197 -18.31 -18.94 -11.75
C GLY A 197 -17.79 -17.57 -11.30
N PHE A 198 -18.65 -16.61 -10.95
CA PHE A 198 -18.20 -15.27 -10.57
C PHE A 198 -17.59 -15.26 -9.16
N ASP A 199 -16.47 -14.56 -9.02
CA ASP A 199 -15.87 -14.19 -7.73
C ASP A 199 -15.96 -12.69 -7.52
N LEU A 200 -16.83 -12.24 -6.62
CA LEU A 200 -17.03 -10.82 -6.33
C LEU A 200 -16.29 -10.44 -5.05
N HIS A 201 -15.50 -9.40 -5.11
CA HIS A 201 -14.83 -8.74 -4.00
C HIS A 201 -15.47 -7.36 -3.82
N LEU A 202 -16.35 -7.25 -2.83
CA LEU A 202 -17.07 -6.00 -2.53
C LEU A 202 -16.40 -5.32 -1.35
N ILE A 203 -15.76 -4.17 -1.60
CA ILE A 203 -15.04 -3.41 -0.57
C ILE A 203 -15.97 -2.30 -0.06
N THR A 204 -16.13 -2.18 1.25
CA THR A 204 -16.92 -1.12 1.88
C THR A 204 -16.33 -0.75 3.23
N GLN A 205 -16.82 0.31 3.87
CA GLN A 205 -16.40 0.69 5.21
C GLN A 205 -17.02 -0.24 6.26
N GLN A 206 -18.33 -0.48 6.16
CA GLN A 206 -19.08 -1.29 7.10
C GLN A 206 -20.07 -2.21 6.38
N PRO A 207 -20.34 -3.42 6.90
CA PRO A 207 -21.28 -4.34 6.27
C PRO A 207 -22.68 -3.74 6.10
N LYS A 208 -23.17 -3.00 7.10
CA LYS A 208 -24.53 -2.44 7.15
C LYS A 208 -24.84 -1.47 6.01
N LEU A 209 -23.81 -0.89 5.38
CA LEU A 209 -23.92 0.03 4.25
C LEU A 209 -24.22 -0.66 2.91
N VAL A 210 -24.19 -1.99 2.85
CA VAL A 210 -24.47 -2.77 1.63
C VAL A 210 -25.80 -3.49 1.75
N ASP A 211 -26.51 -3.68 0.64
CA ASP A 211 -27.81 -4.35 0.56
C ASP A 211 -27.90 -5.66 1.38
N SER A 212 -29.01 -5.83 2.09
CA SER A 212 -29.24 -6.97 2.99
C SER A 212 -29.18 -8.33 2.28
N GLN A 213 -29.61 -8.41 1.03
CA GLN A 213 -29.57 -9.65 0.26
C GLN A 213 -28.12 -10.03 -0.05
N ILE A 214 -27.27 -9.08 -0.47
CA ILE A 214 -25.84 -9.31 -0.68
C ILE A 214 -25.18 -9.82 0.61
N ARG A 215 -25.50 -9.18 1.75
CA ARG A 215 -24.96 -9.62 3.06
C ARG A 215 -25.36 -11.07 3.38
N SER A 216 -26.59 -11.47 3.04
CA SER A 216 -27.07 -12.83 3.31
C SER A 216 -26.41 -13.91 2.46
N VAL A 217 -25.95 -13.58 1.24
CA VAL A 217 -25.29 -14.52 0.32
C VAL A 217 -23.76 -14.41 0.29
N THR A 218 -23.21 -13.52 1.11
CA THR A 218 -21.77 -13.39 1.33
C THR A 218 -21.22 -14.72 1.84
N GLY A 219 -20.28 -15.32 1.11
CA GLY A 219 -19.65 -16.58 1.52
C GLY A 219 -18.42 -16.40 2.40
N ARG A 220 -17.83 -15.20 2.38
CA ARG A 220 -16.66 -14.85 3.18
C ARG A 220 -16.70 -13.38 3.52
N HIS A 221 -16.58 -13.05 4.80
CA HIS A 221 -16.39 -11.69 5.28
C HIS A 221 -14.94 -11.54 5.75
N ILE A 222 -14.27 -10.48 5.28
CA ILE A 222 -12.93 -10.09 5.69
C ILE A 222 -13.02 -8.70 6.28
N HIS A 223 -12.48 -8.49 7.48
CA HIS A 223 -12.46 -7.18 8.13
C HIS A 223 -11.02 -6.77 8.43
N PHE A 224 -10.64 -5.59 7.96
CA PHE A 224 -9.35 -4.99 8.22
C PHE A 224 -9.47 -3.94 9.33
N HIS A 225 -8.67 -4.10 10.38
CA HIS A 225 -8.61 -3.19 11.52
C HIS A 225 -7.18 -2.67 11.70
N ASN A 226 -7.03 -1.36 11.89
CA ASN A 226 -5.74 -0.72 12.18
C ASN A 226 -5.81 -0.01 13.55
N PRO A 227 -5.65 -0.74 14.66
CA PRO A 227 -5.87 -0.21 16.00
C PRO A 227 -4.98 0.99 16.33
N ASP A 228 -3.74 1.00 15.83
CA ASP A 228 -2.72 1.97 16.23
C ASP A 228 -2.46 3.07 15.17
N ASN A 229 -3.26 3.13 14.09
CA ASN A 229 -2.92 3.89 12.88
C ASN A 229 -1.48 3.61 12.39
N GLY A 230 -0.98 2.42 12.68
CA GLY A 230 0.39 2.00 12.42
C GLY A 230 0.56 1.41 11.02
N GLU A 231 1.72 0.81 10.78
CA GLU A 231 2.04 0.09 9.53
C GLU A 231 1.46 -1.34 9.49
N LYS A 232 0.97 -1.84 10.63
CA LYS A 232 0.40 -3.18 10.76
C LYS A 232 -1.11 -3.08 10.66
N VAL A 233 -1.70 -3.93 9.83
CA VAL A 233 -3.16 -4.09 9.73
C VAL A 233 -3.52 -5.50 10.19
N VAL A 234 -4.55 -5.60 11.03
CA VAL A 234 -5.11 -6.87 11.48
C VAL A 234 -6.20 -7.29 10.50
N ARG A 235 -6.15 -8.55 10.05
CA ARG A 235 -7.15 -9.14 9.15
C ARG A 235 -7.94 -10.21 9.89
N TYR A 236 -9.23 -9.95 10.11
CA TYR A 236 -10.20 -10.93 10.59
C TYR A 236 -10.90 -11.57 9.41
N GLN A 237 -11.14 -12.88 9.47
CA GLN A 237 -11.91 -13.59 8.45
C GLN A 237 -12.96 -14.50 9.08
N SER A 238 -14.14 -14.52 8.49
CA SER A 238 -15.21 -15.45 8.84
C SER A 238 -15.99 -15.89 7.59
N ALA A 239 -16.57 -17.09 7.65
CA ALA A 239 -17.54 -17.55 6.66
C ALA A 239 -18.92 -16.91 6.87
N LYS A 240 -19.19 -16.40 8.08
CA LYS A 240 -20.41 -15.66 8.43
C LYS A 240 -20.14 -14.16 8.39
N LEU A 241 -21.21 -13.37 8.26
CA LEU A 241 -21.13 -11.93 8.44
C LEU A 241 -20.69 -11.63 9.89
N MET A 242 -19.73 -10.71 10.05
CA MET A 242 -19.19 -10.32 11.34
C MET A 242 -19.88 -9.03 11.80
N ASP A 243 -20.09 -8.91 13.11
CA ASP A 243 -20.52 -7.67 13.71
C ASP A 243 -19.29 -6.83 14.08
N VAL A 244 -18.81 -6.04 13.11
CA VAL A 244 -17.54 -5.30 13.21
C VAL A 244 -17.50 -4.27 14.35
N GLU A 245 -18.65 -3.93 14.94
CA GLU A 245 -18.76 -3.02 16.08
C GLU A 245 -18.58 -3.74 17.42
N ASN A 246 -18.72 -5.07 17.45
CA ASN A 246 -18.59 -5.88 18.64
C ASN A 246 -17.26 -6.63 18.64
N GLU A 247 -16.30 -6.16 19.44
CA GLU A 247 -14.97 -6.79 19.58
C GLU A 247 -15.03 -8.26 20.00
N SER A 248 -16.04 -8.68 20.76
CA SER A 248 -16.20 -10.09 21.13
C SER A 248 -16.45 -10.96 19.91
N SER A 249 -17.18 -10.45 18.91
CA SER A 249 -17.45 -11.19 17.68
C SER A 249 -16.20 -11.36 16.82
N LEU A 250 -15.23 -10.44 16.95
CA LEU A 250 -13.94 -10.50 16.26
C LEU A 250 -13.00 -11.54 16.89
N LYS A 251 -13.13 -11.82 18.20
CA LYS A 251 -12.31 -12.83 18.90
C LYS A 251 -12.61 -14.26 18.44
N ASP A 252 -13.85 -14.53 18.06
CA ASP A 252 -14.29 -15.83 17.54
C ASP A 252 -13.92 -16.06 16.06
N CYS A 253 -13.35 -15.05 15.40
CA CYS A 253 -12.96 -15.13 14.00
C CYS A 253 -11.57 -15.76 13.83
N LEU A 254 -11.30 -16.28 12.62
CA LEU A 254 -9.95 -16.68 12.25
C LEU A 254 -9.08 -15.42 12.20
N ASN A 255 -8.22 -15.26 13.21
CA ASN A 255 -7.20 -14.20 13.27
C ASN A 255 -6.12 -14.51 12.23
N LEU A 256 -6.29 -13.95 11.03
CA LEU A 256 -5.31 -14.09 9.95
C LEU A 256 -4.33 -12.93 10.02
N THR A 257 -3.51 -12.94 11.07
CA THR A 257 -2.17 -12.34 11.13
C THR A 257 -2.06 -10.80 11.04
N TYR A 258 -1.07 -10.25 11.74
CA TYR A 258 -0.55 -8.91 11.52
C TYR A 258 0.40 -8.96 10.32
N HIS A 259 -0.06 -8.61 9.13
CA HIS A 259 0.85 -8.40 8.01
C HIS A 259 1.25 -6.92 7.95
N PRO A 260 2.57 -6.60 7.95
CA PRO A 260 2.98 -5.28 7.50
C PRO A 260 2.47 -5.10 6.08
N ARG A 261 1.99 -3.90 5.77
CA ARG A 261 1.53 -3.60 4.42
C ARG A 261 2.65 -3.86 3.41
N ASP A 262 2.29 -4.56 2.35
CA ASP A 262 3.27 -4.99 1.37
C ASP A 262 3.71 -3.81 0.49
N LYS A 263 4.95 -3.35 0.74
CA LYS A 263 5.54 -2.19 0.06
C LYS A 263 5.62 -2.36 -1.46
N LYS A 264 5.55 -3.61 -1.93
CA LYS A 264 5.50 -3.98 -3.33
C LYS A 264 4.26 -3.43 -4.04
N PHE A 265 3.12 -3.47 -3.36
CA PHE A 265 1.83 -3.06 -3.92
C PHE A 265 1.58 -1.55 -3.83
N TYR A 266 2.37 -0.80 -3.07
CA TYR A 266 2.25 0.66 -3.04
C TYR A 266 2.54 1.28 -4.41
N GLY A 267 1.63 2.16 -4.85
CA GLY A 267 1.66 2.80 -6.17
C GLY A 267 0.96 1.98 -7.27
N SER A 268 0.49 0.77 -6.97
CA SER A 268 -0.28 -0.04 -7.94
C SER A 268 -1.60 0.60 -8.34
N TYR A 269 -2.13 1.52 -7.53
CA TYR A 269 -3.24 2.40 -7.87
C TYR A 269 -3.12 3.73 -7.10
N TYR A 270 -3.89 4.74 -7.51
CA TYR A 270 -3.98 6.02 -6.82
C TYR A 270 -5.15 6.03 -5.83
N SER A 271 -4.87 6.05 -4.53
CA SER A 271 -5.90 6.27 -3.51
C SER A 271 -6.16 7.77 -3.36
N ALA A 272 -7.44 8.18 -3.41
CA ALA A 272 -7.85 9.58 -3.26
C ALA A 272 -7.74 10.11 -1.82
N GLU A 273 -7.31 9.26 -0.88
CA GLU A 273 -7.01 9.68 0.49
C GLU A 273 -5.71 10.49 0.48
N ILE A 274 -5.84 11.81 0.41
CA ILE A 274 -4.85 12.74 0.99
C ILE A 274 -4.81 12.39 2.47
N HIS A 275 -3.97 11.41 2.81
CA HIS A 275 -3.70 11.01 4.17
C HIS A 275 -3.06 12.19 4.88
N THR A 276 -3.91 12.96 5.54
CA THR A 276 -3.54 13.94 6.56
C THR A 276 -3.14 13.17 7.83
N HIS A 277 -2.32 12.13 7.70
CA HIS A 277 -1.64 11.52 8.84
C HIS A 277 -0.33 12.28 9.03
N LYS A 278 -0.44 13.53 9.50
CA LYS A 278 0.62 14.02 10.37
C LYS A 278 0.71 12.98 11.48
N ARG A 279 1.88 12.36 11.67
CA ARG A 279 2.22 11.81 12.99
C ARG A 279 2.11 13.00 13.93
N ILE A 280 0.97 13.13 14.60
CA ILE A 280 0.85 14.02 15.74
C ILE A 280 1.71 13.32 16.79
N VAL A 281 3.01 13.60 16.79
CA VAL A 281 3.79 13.40 18.00
C VAL A 281 3.15 14.32 19.04
N PRO A 282 2.54 13.79 20.11
CA PRO A 282 1.96 14.62 21.15
C PRO A 282 3.01 15.63 21.61
N ASP A 283 2.67 16.91 21.72
CA ASP A 283 3.63 18.00 22.04
C ASP A 283 4.43 17.76 23.33
N PHE A 284 3.95 16.87 24.18
CA PHE A 284 4.66 16.26 25.32
C PHE A 284 6.07 15.72 24.99
N TYR A 285 6.26 15.02 23.86
CA TYR A 285 7.57 14.45 23.50
C TYR A 285 8.61 15.52 23.14
N LYS A 286 8.18 16.68 22.64
CA LYS A 286 9.07 17.83 22.38
C LYS A 286 9.58 18.47 23.67
N LYS A 287 8.91 18.24 24.80
CA LYS A 287 9.30 18.75 26.13
C LYS A 287 10.09 17.71 26.95
N ILE A 288 9.76 16.42 26.82
CA ILE A 288 10.46 15.35 27.56
C ILE A 288 11.89 15.14 27.09
N ILE A 289 12.14 15.07 25.78
CA ILE A 289 13.47 14.77 25.24
C ILE A 289 14.52 15.82 25.68
N PRO A 290 14.27 17.14 25.58
CA PRO A 290 15.22 18.13 26.09
C PRO A 290 15.29 18.15 27.63
N SER A 291 14.21 17.82 28.34
CA SER A 291 14.21 17.71 29.81
C SER A 291 15.11 16.57 30.31
N ILE A 292 15.04 15.39 29.66
CA ILE A 292 15.91 14.25 29.99
C ILE A 292 17.37 14.58 29.65
N LEU A 293 17.62 15.26 28.52
CA LEU A 293 18.96 15.66 28.13
C LEU A 293 19.58 16.67 29.11
N MET A 294 18.80 17.66 29.57
CA MET A 294 19.22 18.60 30.62
C MET A 294 19.48 17.91 31.96
N LEU A 295 18.66 16.91 32.33
CA LEU A 295 18.86 16.14 33.56
C LEU A 295 20.17 15.34 33.49
N LEU A 296 20.46 14.69 32.35
CA LEU A 296 21.70 13.93 32.16
C LEU A 296 22.93 14.83 32.14
N ILE A 297 22.85 16.02 31.53
CA ILE A 297 23.93 17.02 31.55
C ILE A 297 24.13 17.56 32.98
N GLY A 298 23.04 17.82 33.73
CA GLY A 298 23.11 18.26 35.12
C GLY A 298 23.73 17.21 36.04
N LEU A 299 23.34 15.93 35.88
CA LEU A 299 23.92 14.81 36.65
C LEU A 299 25.38 14.57 36.28
N GLY A 300 25.76 14.67 34.99
CA GLY A 300 27.15 14.57 34.56
C GLY A 300 28.02 15.72 35.05
N GLY A 301 27.49 16.96 35.04
CA GLY A 301 28.16 18.13 35.59
C GLY A 301 28.33 18.06 37.10
N ALA A 302 27.29 17.62 37.83
CA ALA A 302 27.36 17.39 39.27
C ALA A 302 28.39 16.29 39.62
N GLY A 303 28.42 15.19 38.85
CA GLY A 303 29.43 14.13 38.99
C GLY A 303 30.86 14.60 38.74
N TYR A 304 31.08 15.46 37.73
CA TYR A 304 32.39 16.05 37.44
C TYR A 304 32.86 17.01 38.55
N VAL A 305 31.96 17.83 39.10
CA VAL A 305 32.25 18.70 40.25
C VAL A 305 32.53 17.86 41.51
N PHE A 306 31.74 16.80 41.76
CA PHE A 306 31.97 15.85 42.86
C PHE A 306 33.33 15.13 42.75
N TRP A 307 33.72 14.75 41.52
CA TRP A 307 35.01 14.14 41.24
C TRP A 307 36.18 15.11 41.51
N ASN A 308 36.02 16.39 41.15
CA ASN A 308 37.04 17.41 41.37
C ASN A 308 37.07 17.97 42.80
N MET A 309 35.99 17.88 43.58
CA MET A 309 35.89 18.40 44.96
C MET A 309 36.34 17.42 46.05
N GLY A 310 36.94 16.26 45.73
CA GLY A 310 37.71 15.50 46.74
C GLY A 310 37.55 13.98 46.78
N PHE A 311 36.89 13.33 45.81
CA PHE A 311 36.81 11.86 45.80
C PHE A 311 38.04 11.14 45.23
N LYS A 312 39.09 11.88 44.86
CA LYS A 312 40.39 11.28 44.49
C LYS A 312 41.17 10.72 45.69
N GLU A 313 40.90 11.16 46.91
CA GLU A 313 41.65 10.72 48.11
C GLU A 313 40.96 9.60 48.91
N VAL A 314 39.66 9.34 48.67
CA VAL A 314 38.91 8.28 49.38
C VAL A 314 39.04 6.92 48.70
N PHE A 315 39.23 6.86 47.38
CA PHE A 315 39.46 5.61 46.65
C PHE A 315 40.94 5.26 46.45
N ALA A 316 41.87 6.12 46.90
CA ALA A 316 43.30 5.88 46.80
C ALA A 316 43.87 4.97 47.91
N ASN A 317 43.07 4.63 48.93
CA ASN A 317 43.58 3.97 50.16
C ASN A 317 43.09 2.53 50.41
N GLU A 318 42.43 1.90 49.45
CA GLU A 318 42.09 0.48 49.55
C GLU A 318 42.50 -0.24 48.28
N THR A 319 43.75 -0.72 48.24
CA THR A 319 44.12 -2.12 47.92
C THR A 319 45.62 -2.22 47.56
N THR A 320 46.45 -2.41 48.57
CA THR A 320 47.71 -3.16 48.42
C THR A 320 47.46 -4.60 48.85
N ILE A 321 47.25 -5.50 47.89
CA ILE A 321 47.67 -6.90 48.01
C ILE A 321 48.25 -7.32 46.66
N GLU A 322 49.55 -7.58 46.65
CA GLU A 322 50.32 -8.16 45.54
C GLU A 322 50.03 -9.67 45.42
N VAL A 323 49.97 -10.22 44.20
CA VAL A 323 50.82 -11.36 43.73
C VAL A 323 50.85 -11.39 42.18
N ASN A 324 52.06 -11.64 41.70
CA ASN A 324 52.69 -11.74 40.38
C ASN A 324 52.06 -12.55 39.21
N GLU A 325 52.40 -12.04 38.00
CA GLU A 325 52.85 -12.67 36.73
C GLU A 325 52.08 -13.84 36.07
N ASN A 326 51.55 -13.63 34.85
CA ASN A 326 52.34 -13.72 33.60
C ASN A 326 51.50 -13.49 32.32
N ASP A 327 52.04 -12.62 31.45
CA ASP A 327 52.16 -12.70 29.99
C ASP A 327 50.99 -13.10 29.06
N HIS A 328 50.55 -12.19 28.17
CA HIS A 328 51.18 -11.97 26.85
C HIS A 328 50.40 -10.99 25.95
N ALA A 329 51.15 -10.00 25.46
CA ALA A 329 51.16 -9.25 24.20
C ALA A 329 49.99 -9.24 23.17
N ASN A 330 49.94 -8.07 22.50
CA ASN A 330 49.62 -7.78 21.08
C ASN A 330 48.14 -7.42 20.75
N THR A 331 47.74 -6.39 19.98
CA THR A 331 48.40 -5.44 19.06
C THR A 331 47.45 -4.26 18.71
N GLN A 332 48.01 -3.04 18.61
CA GLN A 332 47.71 -1.90 17.70
C GLN A 332 46.29 -1.40 17.34
N ALA A 333 46.12 -0.07 17.51
CA ALA A 333 45.33 0.86 16.68
C ALA A 333 46.14 1.24 15.40
N PRO A 334 45.68 2.00 14.35
CA PRO A 334 44.71 3.10 14.45
C PRO A 334 43.84 3.47 13.19
N ALA A 335 43.01 4.50 13.40
CA ALA A 335 42.68 5.64 12.52
C ALA A 335 41.83 5.48 11.24
N GLY A 336 40.84 6.37 11.11
CA GLY A 336 40.20 6.75 9.84
C GLY A 336 38.85 7.48 9.97
N SER A 337 38.87 8.78 10.27
CA SER A 337 37.79 9.76 10.01
C SER A 337 37.55 9.91 8.48
N PRO A 338 36.47 10.54 7.94
CA PRO A 338 35.79 11.71 8.49
C PRO A 338 34.25 11.84 8.26
N ALA A 339 33.78 12.98 8.75
CA ALA A 339 32.45 13.55 8.77
C ALA A 339 31.71 13.59 7.41
N ASP A 340 30.38 13.62 7.46
CA ASP A 340 29.61 14.86 7.26
C ASP A 340 28.11 14.61 7.39
N SER A 341 27.38 15.57 7.97
CA SER A 341 26.14 16.11 7.38
C SER A 341 25.37 17.02 8.35
N VAL A 342 25.10 18.23 7.88
CA VAL A 342 23.81 18.91 8.11
C VAL A 342 23.38 19.40 6.72
N PRO A 343 22.16 19.11 6.24
CA PRO A 343 21.13 20.15 6.31
C PRO A 343 19.68 19.68 6.52
N VAL A 344 19.00 20.44 7.39
CA VAL A 344 17.73 21.16 7.16
C VAL A 344 16.58 20.44 6.43
N GLY A 345 15.56 20.09 7.22
CA GLY A 345 14.19 20.60 7.06
C GLY A 345 13.33 19.99 5.94
N ASN A 346 12.65 18.89 6.27
CA ASN A 346 11.94 18.07 5.29
C ASN A 346 10.47 18.48 5.11
N ARG A 347 10.09 18.85 3.89
CA ARG A 347 8.68 18.96 3.42
C ARG A 347 8.31 17.65 2.74
N CYS A 348 7.16 17.09 3.09
CA CYS A 348 6.77 15.74 2.67
C CYS A 348 5.50 15.72 1.82
N ILE A 349 5.45 14.85 0.82
CA ILE A 349 4.27 14.56 0.01
C ILE A 349 4.18 13.04 -0.21
N PHE A 350 2.95 12.52 -0.38
CA PHE A 350 2.69 11.09 -0.47
C PHE A 350 2.27 10.70 -1.88
N VAL A 351 2.85 9.60 -2.40
CA VAL A 351 2.45 8.92 -3.64
C VAL A 351 2.01 7.51 -3.24
N GLY A 352 0.70 7.25 -3.24
CA GLY A 352 0.13 6.09 -2.55
C GLY A 352 0.36 6.18 -1.03
N GLU A 353 0.86 5.11 -0.40
CA GLU A 353 1.27 5.12 1.02
C GLU A 353 2.77 5.43 1.21
N ARG A 354 3.54 5.66 0.13
CA ARG A 354 4.94 6.06 0.26
C ARG A 354 5.03 7.53 0.67
N ARG A 355 5.69 7.73 1.79
CA ARG A 355 6.16 9.02 2.27
C ARG A 355 7.37 9.43 1.43
N ILE A 356 7.22 10.36 0.50
CA ILE A 356 8.35 11.07 -0.09
C ILE A 356 8.62 12.24 0.86
N CYS A 357 9.53 12.02 1.79
CA CYS A 357 10.23 13.10 2.46
C CYS A 357 11.68 13.02 2.00
N ARG A 358 12.29 14.16 1.69
CA ARG A 358 13.07 14.80 2.75
C ARG A 358 13.77 13.80 3.67
#